data_AF-A0A7X1NH71-F1
#
_entry.id   AF-A0A7X1NH71-F1
#
_cell.length_a   1.000
_cell.length_b   1.000
_cell.length_c   1.000
_cell.angle_alpha   90.00
_cell.angle_beta   90.00
_cell.angle_gamma   90.00
#
_symmetry.space_group_name_H-M   'P 1'
#
loop_
_entity.id
_entity.type
_entity.pdbx_description
1 polymer ?
#
loop_
_entity_poly.entity_id
_entity_poly.type
_entity_poly.pdbx_seq_one_letter_code
_entity_poly.pdbx_strand_id
1 'polypeptide(L)'
;MDKFSGIDLHSNNSVVVVSDDADRVVYQRRLPNDPVQIRAALAPHREDLVGVVIEATYNWYWLVDQLIDDGYRVHLANPAAIRQYEGLKYSGDFTDAAHLAQLLRLGLLPEGYIYPPEQRPVRDLSRKRIQLVQCRTAQILAIENLFSRHTGGQKKGEGNTKNGDKYLAWAFVEAANFAIRSCPEARRFYERKKRARNAIVAIKALAHKLARACYHMLREHKSFEVTRCFG
;
A
#
# COMPACT_ATOMS: atom_id res chain seq x y z
N MET A 1 -26.56 -10.91 19.74
CA MET A 1 -26.95 -10.80 18.32
C MET A 1 -25.83 -10.07 17.66
N ASP A 2 -25.18 -10.70 16.68
CA ASP A 2 -23.92 -10.22 16.12
C ASP A 2 -24.05 -8.80 15.59
N LYS A 3 -23.04 -7.97 15.92
CA LYS A 3 -22.93 -6.58 15.52
C LYS A 3 -21.64 -6.36 14.76
N PHE A 4 -21.69 -5.42 13.83
CA PHE A 4 -20.58 -5.05 12.97
C PHE A 4 -20.40 -3.54 13.04
N SER A 5 -19.15 -3.08 13.20
CA SER A 5 -18.88 -1.64 13.19
C SER A 5 -18.05 -1.25 11.99
N GLY A 6 -18.41 -0.12 11.39
CA GLY A 6 -17.61 0.57 10.40
C GLY A 6 -17.26 1.96 10.90
N ILE A 7 -15.99 2.32 10.74
CA ILE A 7 -15.44 3.62 11.11
C ILE A 7 -14.84 4.26 9.86
N ASP A 8 -15.46 5.35 9.42
CA ASP A 8 -14.91 6.21 8.39
C ASP A 8 -14.09 7.34 9.04
N LEU A 9 -12.77 7.25 8.86
CA LEU A 9 -11.79 8.06 9.57
C LEU A 9 -11.37 9.27 8.73
N HIS A 10 -11.75 10.45 9.20
CA HIS A 10 -11.38 11.74 8.61
C HIS A 10 -10.25 12.43 9.40
N SER A 11 -9.80 13.57 8.89
CA SER A 11 -8.66 14.32 9.45
C SER A 11 -8.88 14.79 10.90
N ASN A 12 -10.10 15.23 11.24
CA ASN A 12 -10.43 15.78 12.56
C ASN A 12 -11.57 15.05 13.28
N ASN A 13 -12.24 14.11 12.61
CA ASN A 13 -13.39 13.39 13.14
C ASN A 13 -13.43 11.96 12.59
N SER A 14 -14.19 11.12 13.27
CA SER A 14 -14.47 9.74 12.88
C SER A 14 -15.98 9.55 12.85
N VAL A 15 -16.49 8.98 11.78
CA VAL A 15 -17.89 8.56 11.69
C VAL A 15 -17.97 7.10 12.07
N VAL A 16 -18.60 6.82 13.21
CA VAL A 16 -18.75 5.47 13.75
C VAL A 16 -20.17 5.02 13.51
N VAL A 17 -20.31 3.86 12.87
CA VAL A 17 -21.59 3.17 12.68
C VAL A 17 -21.47 1.77 13.27
N VAL A 18 -22.54 1.31 13.91
CA VAL A 18 -22.72 -0.08 14.34
C VAL A 18 -24.05 -0.57 13.78
N SER A 19 -24.01 -1.69 13.06
CA SER A 19 -25.18 -2.39 12.54
C SER A 19 -25.30 -3.78 13.16
N ASP A 20 -26.53 -4.31 13.17
CA ASP A 20 -26.79 -5.71 13.53
C ASP A 20 -26.70 -6.66 12.31
N ASP A 21 -26.87 -7.95 12.55
CA ASP A 21 -26.88 -8.98 11.51
C ASP A 21 -28.00 -8.82 10.45
N ALA A 22 -29.06 -8.06 10.77
CA ALA A 22 -30.14 -7.72 9.85
C ALA A 22 -29.87 -6.42 9.06
N ASP A 23 -28.64 -5.91 9.11
CA ASP A 23 -28.19 -4.67 8.46
C ASP A 23 -28.87 -3.41 9.02
N ARG A 24 -29.47 -3.48 10.21
CA ARG A 24 -30.10 -2.33 10.86
C ARG A 24 -29.07 -1.57 11.66
N VAL A 25 -28.98 -0.27 11.42
CA VAL A 25 -28.10 0.63 12.19
C VAL A 25 -28.62 0.77 13.61
N VAL A 26 -27.88 0.27 14.59
CA VAL A 26 -28.19 0.35 16.02
C VAL A 26 -27.52 1.55 16.69
N TYR A 27 -26.43 2.05 16.10
CA TYR A 27 -25.73 3.24 16.54
C TYR A 27 -25.07 3.94 15.36
N GLN A 28 -25.17 5.26 15.32
CA GLN A 28 -24.38 6.09 14.40
C GLN A 28 -24.04 7.42 15.05
N ARG A 29 -22.77 7.82 14.99
CA ARG A 29 -22.35 9.14 15.50
C ARG A 29 -21.07 9.61 14.83
N ARG A 30 -20.99 10.93 14.63
CA ARG A 30 -19.73 11.61 14.34
C ARG A 30 -19.06 12.00 15.64
N LEU A 31 -17.84 11.53 15.85
CA LEU A 31 -17.03 11.77 17.04
C LEU A 31 -15.76 12.50 16.65
N PRO A 32 -15.17 13.32 17.55
CA PRO A 32 -13.81 13.79 17.35
C PRO A 32 -12.83 12.60 17.34
N ASN A 33 -11.63 12.81 16.79
CA ASN A 33 -10.54 11.82 16.82
C ASN A 33 -9.96 11.70 18.24
N ASP A 34 -10.77 11.20 19.15
CA ASP A 34 -10.49 10.99 20.57
C ASP A 34 -10.76 9.51 20.92
N PRO A 35 -9.71 8.74 21.27
CA PRO A 35 -9.84 7.32 21.63
C PRO A 35 -10.86 7.07 22.75
N VAL A 36 -11.00 8.01 23.70
CA VAL A 36 -11.91 7.85 24.84
C VAL A 36 -13.36 7.85 24.38
N GLN A 37 -13.71 8.76 23.47
CA GLN A 37 -15.06 8.88 22.94
C GLN A 37 -15.42 7.72 22.00
N ILE A 38 -14.47 7.27 21.18
CA ILE A 38 -14.68 6.12 20.30
C ILE A 38 -14.87 4.84 21.13
N ARG A 39 -14.05 4.61 22.17
CA ARG A 39 -14.27 3.51 23.12
C ARG A 39 -15.64 3.59 23.78
N ALA A 40 -16.04 4.76 24.27
CA ALA A 40 -17.35 4.94 24.90
C ALA A 40 -18.51 4.63 23.95
N ALA A 41 -18.35 4.90 22.65
CA ALA A 41 -19.32 4.55 21.62
C ALA A 41 -19.40 3.04 21.34
N LEU A 42 -18.26 2.34 21.36
CA LEU A 42 -18.19 0.90 21.09
C LEU A 42 -18.47 0.02 22.32
N ALA A 43 -18.23 0.53 23.53
CA ALA A 43 -18.36 -0.23 24.78
C ALA A 43 -19.73 -0.89 24.98
N PRO A 44 -20.88 -0.22 24.72
CA PRO A 44 -22.21 -0.84 24.86
C PRO A 44 -22.46 -2.02 23.92
N HIS A 45 -21.67 -2.16 22.87
CA HIS A 45 -21.83 -3.19 21.85
C HIS A 45 -20.73 -4.26 21.91
N ARG A 46 -19.76 -4.15 22.84
CA ARG A 46 -18.51 -4.91 22.83
C ARG A 46 -18.70 -6.42 22.82
N GLU A 47 -19.63 -6.95 23.60
CA GLU A 47 -19.85 -8.42 23.71
C GLU A 47 -20.41 -9.03 22.43
N ASP A 48 -21.21 -8.27 21.69
CA ASP A 48 -21.84 -8.69 20.44
C ASP A 48 -20.99 -8.33 19.20
N LEU A 49 -19.90 -7.57 19.35
CA LEU A 49 -19.19 -6.97 18.24
C LEU A 49 -18.23 -7.97 17.59
N VAL A 50 -18.57 -8.44 16.40
CA VAL A 50 -17.75 -9.41 15.64
C VAL A 50 -16.44 -8.78 15.16
N GLY A 51 -16.49 -7.50 14.78
CA GLY A 51 -15.32 -6.75 14.36
C GLY A 51 -15.59 -5.28 14.08
N VAL A 52 -14.50 -4.51 14.06
CA VAL A 52 -14.48 -3.09 13.73
C VAL A 52 -13.70 -2.88 12.45
N VAL A 53 -14.36 -2.35 11.43
CA VAL A 53 -13.75 -2.01 10.15
C VAL A 53 -13.30 -0.56 10.16
N ILE A 54 -12.05 -0.30 9.77
CA ILE A 54 -11.52 1.05 9.56
C ILE A 54 -11.04 1.15 8.13
N GLU A 55 -11.41 2.22 7.43
CA GLU A 55 -10.87 2.46 6.09
C GLU A 55 -9.36 2.76 6.13
N ALA A 56 -8.57 2.17 5.22
CA ALA A 56 -7.13 2.43 5.10
C ALA A 56 -6.80 3.81 4.52
N THR A 57 -7.22 4.87 5.20
CA THR A 57 -6.86 6.27 4.88
C THR A 57 -5.45 6.61 5.40
N TYR A 58 -5.11 7.90 5.53
CA TYR A 58 -3.75 8.30 5.93
C TYR A 58 -3.47 8.23 7.44
N ASN A 59 -4.49 8.15 8.29
CA ASN A 59 -4.35 8.44 9.73
C ASN A 59 -4.79 7.30 10.67
N TRP A 60 -4.87 6.06 10.19
CA TRP A 60 -5.47 4.95 10.95
C TRP A 60 -4.59 4.33 12.03
N TYR A 61 -3.27 4.55 12.02
CA TYR A 61 -2.32 3.87 12.93
C TYR A 61 -2.75 3.95 14.40
N TRP A 62 -2.98 5.16 14.91
CA TRP A 62 -3.32 5.38 16.32
C TRP A 62 -4.64 4.68 16.71
N LEU A 63 -5.63 4.69 15.82
CA LEU A 63 -6.95 4.14 16.10
C LEU A 63 -6.91 2.61 16.08
N VAL A 64 -6.25 2.04 15.08
CA VAL A 64 -6.08 0.59 14.96
C VAL A 64 -5.31 0.03 16.15
N ASP A 65 -4.20 0.67 16.54
CA ASP A 65 -3.39 0.22 17.68
C ASP A 65 -4.19 0.26 18.97
N GLN A 66 -4.87 1.38 19.24
CA GLN A 66 -5.70 1.52 20.45
C GLN A 66 -6.80 0.47 20.50
N LEU A 67 -7.51 0.22 19.41
CA LEU A 67 -8.58 -0.78 19.39
C LEU A 67 -8.06 -2.21 19.52
N ILE A 68 -6.90 -2.52 18.94
CA ILE A 68 -6.24 -3.82 19.12
C ILE A 68 -5.78 -4.00 20.57
N ASP A 69 -5.17 -2.98 21.18
CA ASP A 69 -4.74 -2.97 22.58
C ASP A 69 -5.95 -3.10 23.53
N ASP A 70 -7.08 -2.50 23.16
CA ASP A 70 -8.37 -2.63 23.85
C ASP A 70 -9.04 -4.00 23.58
N GLY A 71 -8.44 -4.89 22.78
CA GLY A 71 -8.90 -6.26 22.55
C GLY A 71 -10.01 -6.39 21.51
N TYR A 72 -10.26 -5.37 20.68
CA TYR A 72 -11.19 -5.47 19.56
C TYR A 72 -10.56 -6.21 18.38
N ARG A 73 -11.38 -6.97 17.65
CA ARG A 73 -10.98 -7.52 16.35
C ARG A 73 -11.10 -6.44 15.27
N VAL A 74 -9.97 -5.90 14.85
CA VAL A 74 -9.91 -4.79 13.88
C VAL A 74 -9.60 -5.29 12.48
N HIS A 75 -10.37 -4.81 11.51
CA HIS A 75 -10.19 -5.07 10.08
C HIS A 75 -9.87 -3.75 9.37
N LEU A 76 -8.76 -3.73 8.63
CA LEU A 76 -8.38 -2.55 7.85
C LEU A 76 -8.89 -2.72 6.42
N ALA A 77 -9.88 -1.94 6.00
CA ALA A 77 -10.46 -2.05 4.67
C ALA A 77 -9.52 -1.47 3.60
N ASN A 78 -9.36 -2.15 2.47
CA ASN A 78 -8.58 -1.67 1.34
C ASN A 78 -9.49 -0.93 0.33
N PRO A 79 -9.53 0.42 0.35
CA PRO A 79 -10.44 1.18 -0.49
C PRO A 79 -10.19 0.99 -1.98
N ALA A 80 -8.94 0.71 -2.39
CA ALA A 80 -8.62 0.48 -3.80
C ALA A 80 -9.16 -0.84 -4.35
N ALA A 81 -9.52 -1.79 -3.47
CA ALA A 81 -10.09 -3.08 -3.84
C ALA A 81 -11.62 -3.14 -3.65
N ILE A 82 -12.21 -2.18 -2.93
CA ILE A 82 -13.65 -2.05 -2.80
C ILE A 82 -14.20 -1.55 -4.15
N ARG A 83 -15.03 -2.38 -4.79
CA ARG A 83 -15.69 -1.99 -6.03
C ARG A 83 -16.85 -1.04 -5.71
N GLN A 84 -16.68 0.25 -5.99
CA GLN A 84 -17.79 1.18 -6.01
C GLN A 84 -18.66 0.87 -7.23
N TYR A 85 -19.91 0.45 -7.01
CA TYR A 85 -20.87 0.25 -8.09
C TYR A 85 -21.35 1.61 -8.60
N GLU A 86 -21.02 1.94 -9.85
CA GLU A 86 -21.51 3.15 -10.53
C GLU A 86 -23.05 3.14 -10.59
N GLY A 87 -23.69 4.05 -9.86
CA GLY A 87 -25.16 4.25 -9.91
C GLY A 87 -25.84 4.41 -8.54
N LEU A 88 -25.22 3.93 -7.46
CA LEU A 88 -25.75 4.12 -6.10
C LEU A 88 -25.19 5.42 -5.53
N LYS A 89 -25.89 6.52 -5.81
CA LYS A 89 -25.58 7.86 -5.31
C LYS A 89 -25.96 8.00 -3.83
N TYR A 90 -25.42 7.15 -2.96
CA TYR A 90 -25.51 7.33 -1.52
C TYR A 90 -24.31 8.15 -1.05
N SER A 91 -24.39 9.46 -1.25
CA SER A 91 -23.34 10.40 -0.87
C SER A 91 -23.52 10.80 0.60
N GLY A 92 -22.77 10.17 1.50
CA GLY A 92 -22.65 10.65 2.87
C GLY A 92 -21.78 9.76 3.75
N ASP A 93 -20.95 10.40 4.58
CA ASP A 93 -19.94 9.78 5.46
C ASP A 93 -20.52 8.66 6.36
N PHE A 94 -21.79 8.77 6.75
CA PHE A 94 -22.48 7.72 7.53
C PHE A 94 -22.80 6.48 6.69
N THR A 95 -23.15 6.67 5.42
CA THR A 95 -23.41 5.56 4.49
C THR A 95 -22.12 4.84 4.16
N ASP A 96 -21.01 5.56 4.02
CA ASP A 96 -19.69 4.99 3.77
C ASP A 96 -19.26 4.10 4.96
N ALA A 97 -19.39 4.61 6.19
CA ALA A 97 -19.16 3.82 7.40
C ALA A 97 -20.11 2.61 7.52
N ALA A 98 -21.40 2.77 7.20
CA ALA A 98 -22.36 1.67 7.20
C ALA A 98 -22.01 0.59 6.15
N HIS A 99 -21.53 1.01 4.99
CA HIS A 99 -21.11 0.11 3.92
C HIS A 99 -19.91 -0.75 4.35
N LEU A 100 -18.95 -0.18 5.08
CA LEU A 100 -17.84 -0.95 5.64
C LEU A 100 -18.33 -2.05 6.60
N ALA A 101 -19.27 -1.73 7.50
CA ALA A 101 -19.87 -2.70 8.40
C ALA A 101 -20.61 -3.81 7.62
N GLN A 102 -21.34 -3.42 6.57
CA GLN A 102 -22.06 -4.34 5.68
C GLN A 102 -21.10 -5.29 4.93
N LEU A 103 -19.97 -4.79 4.42
CA LEU A 103 -18.98 -5.61 3.74
C LEU A 103 -18.36 -6.67 4.67
N LEU A 104 -18.11 -6.32 5.93
CA LEU A 104 -17.65 -7.27 6.94
C LEU A 104 -18.72 -8.32 7.24
N ARG A 105 -19.96 -7.89 7.44
CA ARG A 105 -21.11 -8.79 7.70
C ARG A 105 -21.28 -9.81 6.57
N LEU A 106 -21.16 -9.39 5.31
CA LEU A 106 -21.27 -10.26 4.15
C LEU A 106 -20.03 -11.14 3.90
N GLY A 107 -18.93 -10.95 4.64
CA GLY A 107 -17.66 -11.65 4.41
C GLY A 107 -16.99 -11.27 3.08
N LEU A 108 -17.32 -10.11 2.53
CA LEU A 108 -16.81 -9.62 1.24
C LEU A 108 -15.75 -8.51 1.39
N LEU A 109 -15.38 -8.16 2.62
CA LEU A 109 -14.46 -7.07 2.91
C LEU A 109 -13.06 -7.36 2.35
N PRO A 110 -12.56 -6.58 1.38
CA PRO A 110 -11.16 -6.68 0.99
C PRO A 110 -10.28 -6.00 2.04
N GLU A 111 -9.43 -6.78 2.68
CA GLU A 111 -8.58 -6.29 3.78
C GLU A 111 -7.19 -5.87 3.29
N GLY A 112 -6.67 -4.82 3.93
CA GLY A 112 -5.28 -4.39 3.86
C GLY A 112 -4.47 -4.98 5.02
N TYR A 113 -3.16 -5.11 4.81
CA TYR A 113 -2.26 -5.59 5.86
C TYR A 113 -2.00 -4.50 6.92
N ILE A 114 -2.32 -4.82 8.18
CA ILE A 114 -2.00 -3.99 9.35
C ILE A 114 -0.53 -4.26 9.72
N TYR A 115 0.34 -3.29 9.45
CA TYR A 115 1.78 -3.41 9.75
C TYR A 115 2.02 -3.30 11.26
N PRO A 116 2.96 -4.06 11.84
CA PRO A 116 3.41 -3.87 13.22
C PRO A 116 4.00 -2.47 13.46
N PRO A 117 3.81 -1.84 14.64
CA PRO A 117 4.31 -0.49 14.93
C PRO A 117 5.80 -0.29 14.62
N GLU A 118 6.64 -1.30 14.84
CA GLU A 118 8.09 -1.24 14.66
C GLU A 118 8.49 -1.11 13.19
N GLN A 119 7.65 -1.60 12.26
CA GLN A 119 7.92 -1.60 10.82
C GLN A 119 7.39 -0.34 10.10
N ARG A 120 6.44 0.37 10.72
CA ARG A 120 5.79 1.56 10.12
C ARG A 120 6.75 2.71 9.85
N PRO A 121 7.70 3.09 10.74
CA PRO A 121 8.61 4.20 10.48
C PRO A 121 9.42 4.04 9.19
N VAL A 122 9.93 2.83 8.93
CA VAL A 122 10.71 2.53 7.71
C VAL A 122 9.81 2.57 6.47
N ARG A 123 8.59 2.04 6.58
CA ARG A 123 7.59 2.09 5.51
C ARG A 123 7.21 3.52 5.17
N ASP A 124 6.91 4.35 6.17
CA ASP A 124 6.47 5.73 6.00
C ASP A 124 7.59 6.57 5.39
N LEU A 125 8.83 6.42 5.88
CA LEU A 125 10.00 7.07 5.29
C LEU A 125 10.20 6.68 3.82
N SER A 126 10.02 5.40 3.50
CA SER A 126 10.13 4.89 2.13
C SER A 126 9.03 5.46 1.22
N ARG A 127 7.78 5.51 1.70
CA ARG A 127 6.65 6.13 0.98
C ARG A 127 6.89 7.63 0.79
N LYS A 128 7.37 8.34 1.81
CA LYS A 128 7.69 9.77 1.71
C LYS A 128 8.80 10.04 0.71
N ARG A 129 9.83 9.20 0.70
CA ARG A 129 10.90 9.28 -0.30
C ARG A 129 10.35 9.08 -1.71
N ILE A 130 9.49 8.09 -1.94
CA ILE A 130 8.86 7.85 -3.24
C ILE A 130 8.08 9.09 -3.68
N GLN A 131 7.25 9.66 -2.80
CA GLN A 131 6.51 10.89 -3.07
C GLN A 131 7.44 12.05 -3.46
N LEU A 132 8.51 12.29 -2.71
CA LEU A 132 9.45 13.38 -2.98
C LEU A 132 10.19 13.18 -4.33
N VAL A 133 10.55 11.95 -4.66
CA VAL A 133 11.16 11.62 -5.97
C VAL A 133 10.17 11.89 -7.10
N GLN A 134 8.90 11.48 -6.95
CA GLN A 134 7.84 11.75 -7.92
C GLN A 134 7.60 13.26 -8.09
N CYS A 135 7.48 14.01 -6.99
CA CYS A 135 7.35 15.47 -7.03
C CYS A 135 8.53 16.13 -7.74
N ARG A 136 9.77 15.72 -7.42
CA ARG A 136 10.97 16.21 -8.12
C ARG A 136 10.88 15.96 -9.63
N THR A 137 10.56 14.74 -10.04
CA THR A 137 10.43 14.40 -11.47
C THR A 137 9.33 15.20 -12.15
N ALA A 138 8.17 15.35 -11.52
CA ALA A 138 7.06 16.14 -12.05
C ALA A 138 7.46 17.61 -12.26
N GLN A 139 8.16 18.21 -11.30
CA GLN A 139 8.63 19.60 -11.40
C GLN A 139 9.70 19.77 -12.48
N ILE A 140 10.63 18.81 -12.62
CA ILE A 140 11.63 18.82 -13.71
C ILE A 140 10.91 18.80 -15.06
N LEU A 141 9.99 17.86 -15.26
CA LEU A 141 9.22 17.75 -16.52
C LEU A 141 8.40 19.01 -16.79
N ALA A 142 7.84 19.65 -15.76
CA ALA A 142 7.12 20.92 -15.91
C ALA A 142 8.04 22.04 -16.42
N ILE A 143 9.25 22.16 -15.87
CA ILE A 143 10.25 23.16 -16.31
C ILE A 143 10.73 22.87 -17.75
N GLU A 144 10.98 21.60 -18.09
CA GLU A 144 11.35 21.21 -19.46
C GLU A 144 10.26 21.61 -20.47
N ASN A 145 8.99 21.35 -20.13
CA ASN A 145 7.85 21.74 -20.94
C ASN A 145 7.74 23.26 -21.09
N LEU A 146 7.92 24.02 -20.01
CA LEU A 146 7.92 25.49 -20.07
C LEU A 146 9.04 26.01 -20.97
N PHE A 147 10.26 25.50 -20.82
CA PHE A 147 11.38 25.88 -21.68
C PHE A 147 11.11 25.60 -23.15
N SER A 148 10.59 24.41 -23.47
CA SER A 148 10.23 24.03 -24.84
C SER A 148 9.14 24.94 -25.43
N ARG A 149 8.12 25.27 -24.64
CA ARG A 149 7.02 26.15 -25.06
C ARG A 149 7.49 27.56 -25.40
N HIS A 150 8.43 28.12 -24.64
CA HIS A 150 8.84 29.52 -24.80
C HIS A 150 10.04 29.73 -25.72
N THR A 151 10.91 28.72 -25.89
CA THR A 151 12.15 28.89 -26.67
C THR A 151 12.18 28.05 -27.95
N GLY A 152 11.27 27.09 -28.11
CA GLY A 152 11.34 26.08 -29.18
C GLY A 152 12.50 25.09 -29.05
N GLY A 153 13.41 25.29 -28.08
CA GLY A 153 14.53 24.41 -27.81
C GLY A 153 14.14 23.20 -26.94
N GLN A 154 14.98 22.17 -26.97
CA GLN A 154 14.85 21.03 -26.06
C GLN A 154 15.95 21.05 -25.02
N LYS A 155 15.56 20.97 -23.74
CA LYS A 155 16.48 20.75 -22.62
C LYS A 155 15.95 19.57 -21.84
N LYS A 156 16.74 18.50 -21.76
CA LYS A 156 16.45 17.36 -20.87
C LYS A 156 17.15 17.61 -19.53
N GLY A 157 16.42 17.43 -18.44
CA GLY A 157 16.95 17.45 -17.09
C GLY A 157 17.91 16.28 -16.87
N GLU A 158 19.03 16.57 -16.21
CA GLU A 158 19.96 15.53 -15.77
C GLU A 158 19.42 14.83 -14.51
N GLY A 159 19.52 13.49 -14.49
CA GLY A 159 19.14 12.68 -13.33
C GLY A 159 17.70 12.19 -13.29
N ASN A 160 16.97 12.20 -14.42
CA ASN A 160 15.69 11.48 -14.56
C ASN A 160 15.87 9.95 -14.80
N THR A 161 17.12 9.47 -14.80
CA THR A 161 17.52 8.05 -14.86
C THR A 161 17.28 7.26 -13.57
N LYS A 162 16.83 7.91 -12.49
CA LYS A 162 16.63 7.31 -11.15
C LYS A 162 15.16 7.07 -10.81
N ASN A 163 14.34 6.66 -11.78
CA ASN A 163 13.02 6.15 -11.44
C ASN A 163 13.17 4.71 -10.93
N GLY A 164 12.97 4.53 -9.63
CA GLY A 164 13.18 3.28 -8.89
C GLY A 164 13.52 3.55 -7.42
N ASP A 165 13.06 2.69 -6.52
CA ASP A 165 13.46 2.77 -5.11
C ASP A 165 14.99 2.50 -5.01
N LYS A 166 15.73 3.43 -4.38
CA LYS A 166 17.20 3.32 -4.27
C LYS A 166 17.63 2.11 -3.45
N TYR A 167 16.85 1.76 -2.43
CA TYR A 167 17.11 0.61 -1.56
C TYR A 167 16.77 -0.67 -2.29
N LEU A 168 15.69 -0.69 -3.08
CA LEU A 168 15.34 -1.84 -3.90
C LEU A 168 16.37 -2.07 -5.01
N ALA A 169 16.84 -1.00 -5.66
CA ALA A 169 17.91 -1.08 -6.65
C ALA A 169 19.22 -1.60 -6.03
N TRP A 170 19.58 -1.12 -4.83
CA TRP A 170 20.72 -1.64 -4.08
C TRP A 170 20.55 -3.11 -3.69
N ALA A 171 19.38 -3.48 -3.14
CA ALA A 171 19.08 -4.85 -2.73
C ALA A 171 19.14 -5.84 -3.90
N PHE A 172 18.63 -5.47 -5.08
CA PHE A 172 18.74 -6.31 -6.26
C PHE A 172 20.16 -6.38 -6.83
N VAL A 173 20.98 -5.34 -6.65
CA VAL A 173 22.41 -5.40 -6.97
C VAL A 173 23.13 -6.36 -6.03
N GLU A 174 22.81 -6.34 -4.74
CA GLU A 174 23.39 -7.26 -3.76
C GLU A 174 22.95 -8.72 -4.02
N ALA A 175 21.66 -8.92 -4.30
CA ALA A 175 21.14 -10.22 -4.72
C ALA A 175 21.82 -10.72 -6.00
N ALA A 176 22.11 -9.83 -6.97
CA ALA A 176 22.85 -10.18 -8.17
C ALA A 176 24.31 -10.58 -7.87
N ASN A 177 24.99 -9.87 -6.97
CA ASN A 177 26.35 -10.22 -6.53
C ASN A 177 26.37 -11.61 -5.85
N PHE A 178 25.39 -11.89 -5.00
CA PHE A 178 25.23 -13.20 -4.39
C PHE A 178 24.94 -14.28 -5.42
N ALA A 179 24.01 -14.04 -6.34
CA ALA A 179 23.62 -14.98 -7.39
C ALA A 179 24.79 -15.37 -8.31
N ILE A 180 25.72 -14.46 -8.60
CA ILE A 180 26.93 -14.78 -9.37
C ILE A 180 27.78 -15.86 -8.67
N ARG A 181 27.79 -15.85 -7.32
CA ARG A 181 28.55 -16.81 -6.51
C ARG A 181 27.82 -18.14 -6.38
N SER A 182 26.51 -18.11 -6.12
CA SER A 182 25.71 -19.28 -5.77
C SER A 182 25.00 -19.97 -6.95
N CYS A 183 24.78 -19.29 -8.07
CA CYS A 183 24.01 -19.80 -9.21
C CYS A 183 24.85 -19.81 -10.51
N PRO A 184 25.15 -20.99 -11.10
CA PRO A 184 25.89 -21.10 -12.35
C PRO A 184 25.24 -20.39 -13.54
N GLU A 185 23.91 -20.39 -13.65
CA GLU A 185 23.15 -19.76 -14.73
C GLU A 185 23.23 -18.22 -14.65
N ALA A 186 23.12 -17.68 -13.44
CA ALA A 186 23.30 -16.25 -13.18
C ALA A 186 24.73 -15.82 -13.52
N ARG A 187 25.73 -16.62 -13.14
CA ARG A 187 27.14 -16.39 -13.51
C ARG A 187 27.35 -16.40 -15.02
N ARG A 188 26.80 -17.39 -15.74
CA ARG A 188 26.87 -17.47 -17.21
C ARG A 188 26.21 -16.26 -17.89
N PHE A 189 25.06 -15.82 -17.39
CA PHE A 189 24.40 -14.61 -17.89
C PHE A 189 25.26 -13.37 -17.67
N TYR A 190 25.77 -13.19 -16.44
CA TYR A 190 26.64 -12.08 -16.08
C TYR A 190 27.90 -12.05 -16.95
N GLU A 191 28.64 -13.16 -17.07
CA GLU A 191 29.88 -13.22 -17.85
C GLU A 191 29.63 -12.93 -19.33
N ARG A 192 28.55 -13.48 -19.91
CA ARG A 192 28.15 -13.17 -21.29
C ARG A 192 27.85 -11.70 -21.50
N LYS A 193 27.11 -11.05 -20.57
CA LYS A 193 26.82 -9.61 -20.65
C LYS A 193 28.05 -8.75 -20.38
N LYS A 194 28.93 -9.16 -19.47
CA LYS A 194 30.18 -8.49 -19.15
C LYS A 194 31.11 -8.49 -20.36
N ARG A 195 31.26 -9.62 -21.06
CA ARG A 195 32.04 -9.73 -22.31
C ARG A 195 31.51 -8.83 -23.42
N ALA A 196 30.18 -8.70 -23.55
CA ALA A 196 29.57 -7.86 -24.58
C ALA A 196 29.59 -6.35 -24.26
N ARG A 197 29.75 -5.99 -22.98
CA ARG A 197 29.66 -4.61 -22.46
C ARG A 197 30.72 -4.40 -21.37
N ASN A 198 30.30 -4.06 -20.15
CA ASN A 198 31.18 -3.86 -19.01
C ASN A 198 30.54 -4.44 -17.73
N ALA A 199 31.33 -4.55 -16.67
CA ALA A 199 30.90 -5.16 -15.40
C ALA A 199 29.71 -4.44 -14.75
N ILE A 200 29.67 -3.11 -14.81
CA ILE A 200 28.61 -2.27 -14.22
C ILE A 200 27.27 -2.50 -14.94
N VAL A 201 27.30 -2.58 -16.26
CA VAL A 201 26.10 -2.86 -17.07
C VAL A 201 25.64 -4.30 -16.86
N ALA A 202 26.57 -5.24 -16.75
CA ALA A 202 26.26 -6.66 -16.53
C ALA A 202 25.57 -6.89 -15.17
N ILE A 203 26.07 -6.28 -14.09
CA ILE A 203 25.47 -6.45 -12.76
C ILE A 203 24.07 -5.82 -12.70
N LYS A 204 23.88 -4.63 -13.30
CA LYS A 204 22.56 -3.98 -13.38
C LYS A 204 21.57 -4.79 -14.21
N ALA A 205 22.01 -5.40 -15.31
CA ALA A 205 21.17 -6.25 -16.13
C ALA A 205 20.73 -7.51 -15.37
N LEU A 206 21.62 -8.12 -14.58
CA LEU A 206 21.30 -9.26 -13.73
C LEU A 206 20.31 -8.88 -12.63
N ALA A 207 20.57 -7.78 -11.91
CA ALA A 207 19.67 -7.22 -10.90
C ALA A 207 18.26 -6.97 -11.45
N HIS A 208 18.16 -6.43 -12.67
CA HIS A 208 16.87 -6.22 -13.34
C HIS A 208 16.18 -7.55 -13.70
N LYS A 209 16.92 -8.58 -14.12
CA LYS A 209 16.36 -9.93 -14.38
C LYS A 209 15.75 -10.53 -13.11
N LEU A 210 16.46 -10.43 -11.99
CA LEU A 210 15.98 -10.87 -10.68
C LEU A 210 14.75 -10.08 -10.23
N ALA A 211 14.75 -8.75 -10.40
CA ALA A 211 13.61 -7.90 -10.07
C ALA A 211 12.35 -8.29 -10.85
N ARG A 212 12.49 -8.60 -12.14
CA ARG A 212 11.38 -9.11 -12.97
C ARG A 212 10.91 -10.48 -12.48
N ALA A 213 11.81 -11.39 -12.14
CA ALA A 213 11.44 -12.69 -11.61
C ALA A 213 10.64 -12.56 -10.31
N CYS A 214 11.10 -11.73 -9.35
CA CYS A 214 10.37 -11.45 -8.12
C CYS A 214 8.97 -10.87 -8.37
N TYR A 215 8.84 -9.93 -9.32
CA TYR A 215 7.54 -9.38 -9.69
C TYR A 215 6.58 -10.46 -10.19
N HIS A 216 7.03 -11.35 -11.08
CA HIS A 216 6.19 -12.45 -11.59
C HIS A 216 5.85 -13.48 -10.51
N MET A 217 6.79 -13.82 -9.62
CA MET A 217 6.54 -14.72 -8.50
C MET A 217 5.44 -14.17 -7.58
N LEU A 218 5.54 -12.88 -7.21
CA LEU A 218 4.58 -12.22 -6.34
C LEU A 218 3.21 -12.06 -7.01
N ARG A 219 3.19 -11.72 -8.30
CA ARG A 219 1.94 -11.50 -9.04
C ARG A 219 1.21 -12.80 -9.37
N GLU A 220 1.94 -13.86 -9.70
CA GLU A 220 1.37 -15.15 -10.14
C GLU A 220 1.29 -16.17 -9.00
N HIS A 221 1.74 -15.84 -7.79
CA HIS A 221 1.88 -16.74 -6.64
C HIS A 221 2.63 -18.04 -6.98
N LYS A 222 3.69 -17.92 -7.78
CA LYS A 222 4.51 -19.05 -8.23
C LYS A 222 5.92 -19.00 -7.64
N SER A 223 6.47 -20.17 -7.39
CA SER A 223 7.85 -20.36 -6.94
C SER A 223 8.85 -19.89 -8.00
N PHE A 224 10.07 -19.59 -7.58
CA PHE A 224 11.15 -19.17 -8.49
C PHE A 224 11.58 -20.32 -9.40
N GLU A 225 11.65 -20.06 -10.71
CA GLU A 225 12.14 -21.01 -11.71
C GLU A 225 13.37 -20.45 -12.43
N VAL A 226 14.52 -21.11 -12.25
CA VAL A 226 15.81 -20.71 -12.82
C VAL A 226 15.76 -20.69 -14.35
N THR A 227 15.15 -21.70 -14.96
CA THR A 227 15.00 -21.83 -16.42
C THR A 227 14.17 -20.70 -17.02
N ARG A 228 13.08 -20.28 -16.36
CA ARG A 228 12.27 -19.14 -16.80
C ARG A 228 12.99 -17.81 -16.62
N CYS A 229 13.88 -17.71 -15.62
CA CYS A 229 14.66 -16.51 -15.37
C CYS A 229 15.87 -16.38 -16.32
N PHE A 230 16.57 -17.48 -16.66
CA PHE A 230 17.86 -17.46 -17.38
C PHE A 230 17.90 -18.17 -18.72
N GLY A 231 16.89 -19.00 -19.03
CA GLY A 231 16.68 -19.64 -20.32
C GLY A 231 16.25 -18.67 -21.41
#